data_AF-A0A967U3N2-F1
#
_entry.id   AF-A0A967U3N2-F1
#
_cell.length_a   1.000
_cell.length_b   1.000
_cell.length_c   1.000
_cell.angle_alpha   90.00
_cell.angle_beta   90.00
_cell.angle_gamma   90.00
#
_symmetry.space_group_name_H-M   'P 1'
#
loop_
_entity.id
_entity.type
_entity.pdbx_description
1 polymer ?
#
loop_
_entity_poly.entity_id
_entity_poly.type
_entity_poly.pdbx_seq_one_letter_code
_entity_poly.pdbx_strand_id
1 'polypeptide(L)'
;MTTLKLANYLLVMIVMLLAIPVNSADDAFKDSALSWQKQATDTRAKVLAVYEELTQIGDKGNADARELIDDAVAQLGEGDKKLKTGDEELAKNEFQTASYEFNMAWQYYVKAATAGLNARRILTGQ
;
A
#
# COMPACT_ATOMS: atom_id res chain seq x y z
N MET A 1 36.79 -34.73 -36.15
CA MET A 1 35.51 -34.07 -36.49
C MET A 1 34.63 -33.91 -35.24
N THR A 2 35.18 -33.33 -34.17
CA THR A 2 34.53 -33.29 -32.84
C THR A 2 34.67 -31.93 -32.16
N THR A 3 35.67 -31.12 -32.51
CA THR A 3 35.91 -29.78 -31.95
C THR A 3 34.93 -28.72 -32.45
N LEU A 4 34.46 -28.81 -33.69
CA LEU A 4 33.52 -27.83 -34.27
C LEU A 4 32.12 -27.89 -33.65
N LYS A 5 31.69 -29.05 -33.13
CA LYS A 5 30.39 -29.21 -32.47
C LYS A 5 30.39 -28.61 -31.06
N LEU A 6 31.49 -28.74 -30.31
CA LEU A 6 31.62 -28.20 -28.94
C LEU A 6 31.59 -26.67 -28.90
N ALA A 7 32.22 -25.99 -29.87
CA ALA A 7 32.19 -24.52 -29.95
C ALA A 7 30.76 -23.97 -30.20
N ASN A 8 29.95 -24.71 -30.96
CA ASN A 8 28.58 -24.29 -31.28
C ASN A 8 27.61 -24.47 -30.10
N TYR A 9 27.81 -25.50 -29.27
CA TYR A 9 27.03 -25.67 -28.03
C TYR A 9 27.41 -24.65 -26.94
N LEU A 10 28.69 -24.28 -26.85
CA LEU A 10 29.15 -23.28 -25.88
C LEU A 10 28.59 -21.88 -26.23
N LEU A 11 28.53 -21.53 -27.51
CA LEU A 11 27.99 -20.25 -27.97
C LEU A 11 26.47 -20.15 -27.73
N VAL A 12 25.71 -21.23 -27.96
CA VAL A 12 24.27 -21.27 -27.70
C VAL A 12 23.95 -21.19 -26.21
N MET A 13 24.77 -21.79 -25.34
CA MET A 13 24.60 -21.63 -23.89
C MET A 13 24.94 -20.22 -23.40
N ILE A 14 25.96 -19.55 -23.94
CA ILE A 14 26.28 -18.16 -23.58
C ILE A 14 25.18 -17.20 -24.03
N VAL A 15 24.56 -17.42 -25.20
CA VAL A 15 23.43 -16.60 -25.67
C VAL A 15 22.16 -16.85 -24.85
N MET A 16 21.92 -18.07 -24.35
CA MET A 16 20.82 -18.35 -23.41
C MET A 16 21.05 -17.75 -22.00
N LEU A 17 22.29 -17.67 -21.54
CA LEU A 17 22.63 -17.02 -20.25
C LEU A 17 22.48 -15.49 -20.28
N LEU A 18 22.54 -14.87 -21.47
CA LEU A 18 22.33 -13.43 -21.67
C LEU A 18 20.86 -13.04 -21.90
N ALA A 19 19.97 -14.03 -22.03
CA ALA A 19 18.54 -13.84 -22.25
C ALA A 19 17.70 -14.08 -20.99
N ILE A 20 18.31 -14.17 -19.81
CA ILE A 20 17.58 -14.04 -18.56
C ILE A 20 17.12 -12.58 -18.52
N PRO A 21 15.81 -12.28 -18.54
CA PRO A 21 15.36 -10.93 -18.30
C PRO A 21 15.95 -10.53 -16.94
N VAL A 22 16.85 -9.57 -16.95
CA VAL A 22 17.25 -8.88 -15.74
C VAL A 22 15.98 -8.13 -15.36
N ASN A 23 15.10 -8.76 -14.58
CA ASN A 23 14.08 -8.04 -13.84
C ASN A 23 14.88 -7.05 -13.00
N SER A 24 14.96 -5.82 -13.47
CA SER A 24 15.71 -4.79 -12.80
C SER A 24 15.08 -4.62 -11.42
N ALA A 25 15.88 -4.29 -10.41
CA ALA A 25 15.34 -4.03 -9.07
C ALA A 25 14.22 -2.96 -9.13
N ASP A 26 14.33 -2.01 -10.07
CA ASP A 26 13.32 -0.99 -10.37
C ASP A 26 11.98 -1.58 -10.82
N ASP A 27 11.95 -2.60 -11.67
CA ASP A 27 10.70 -3.23 -12.10
C ASP A 27 9.98 -3.90 -10.92
N ALA A 28 10.74 -4.55 -10.03
CA ALA A 28 10.20 -5.16 -8.82
C ALA A 28 9.66 -4.11 -7.83
N PHE A 29 10.37 -2.99 -7.66
CA PHE A 29 9.89 -1.90 -6.81
C PHE A 29 8.68 -1.18 -7.41
N LYS A 30 8.61 -1.04 -8.74
CA LYS A 30 7.46 -0.46 -9.42
C LYS A 30 6.20 -1.30 -9.22
N ASP A 31 6.29 -2.62 -9.43
CA ASP A 31 5.16 -3.53 -9.18
C ASP A 31 4.73 -3.49 -7.71
N SER A 32 5.69 -3.44 -6.79
CA SER A 32 5.43 -3.28 -5.36
C SER A 32 4.73 -1.96 -5.05
N ALA A 33 5.19 -0.85 -5.61
CA ALA A 33 4.59 0.47 -5.41
C ALA A 33 3.14 0.50 -5.90
N LEU A 34 2.87 0.01 -7.11
CA LEU A 34 1.50 -0.04 -7.66
C LEU A 34 0.57 -0.95 -6.85
N SER A 35 1.08 -2.09 -6.37
CA SER A 35 0.34 -3.00 -5.49
C SER A 35 -0.05 -2.31 -4.17
N TRP A 36 0.92 -1.64 -3.52
CA TRP A 36 0.65 -0.93 -2.27
C TRP A 36 -0.25 0.29 -2.47
N GLN A 37 -0.08 1.04 -3.55
CA GLN A 37 -0.95 2.18 -3.90
C GLN A 37 -2.41 1.71 -4.00
N LYS A 38 -2.65 0.59 -4.70
CA LYS A 38 -3.98 0.00 -4.81
C LYS A 38 -4.53 -0.41 -3.46
N GLN A 39 -3.76 -1.14 -2.65
CA GLN A 39 -4.18 -1.58 -1.32
C GLN A 39 -4.49 -0.42 -0.39
N ALA A 40 -3.67 0.63 -0.40
CA ALA A 40 -3.87 1.85 0.37
C ALA A 40 -5.15 2.56 -0.06
N THR A 41 -5.35 2.75 -1.37
CA THR A 41 -6.54 3.41 -1.93
C THR A 41 -7.83 2.65 -1.63
N ASP A 42 -7.84 1.33 -1.84
CA ASP A 42 -9.00 0.48 -1.57
C ASP A 42 -9.34 0.47 -0.07
N THR A 43 -8.32 0.44 0.80
CA THR A 43 -8.52 0.50 2.26
C THR A 43 -9.03 1.88 2.69
N ARG A 44 -8.48 2.96 2.13
CA ARG A 44 -8.94 4.33 2.39
C ARG A 44 -10.43 4.51 2.10
N ALA A 45 -10.90 3.99 0.97
CA ALA A 45 -12.32 4.06 0.60
C ALA A 45 -13.23 3.38 1.67
N LYS A 46 -12.80 2.24 2.22
CA LYS A 46 -13.52 1.55 3.30
C LYS A 46 -13.49 2.33 4.61
N VAL A 47 -12.35 2.95 4.95
CA VAL A 47 -12.23 3.80 6.14
C VAL A 47 -13.16 5.01 6.04
N LEU A 48 -13.21 5.66 4.87
CA LEU A 48 -14.12 6.79 4.64
C LEU A 48 -15.59 6.39 4.80
N ALA A 49 -16.00 5.22 4.31
CA ALA A 49 -17.36 4.74 4.52
C ALA A 49 -17.69 4.56 6.01
N VAL A 50 -16.76 4.02 6.81
CA VAL A 50 -16.93 3.91 8.28
C VAL A 50 -16.97 5.29 8.94
N TYR A 51 -16.13 6.22 8.49
CA TYR A 51 -16.12 7.59 9.00
C TYR A 51 -17.42 8.35 8.69
N GLU A 52 -17.96 8.20 7.49
CA GLU A 52 -19.26 8.77 7.10
C GLU A 52 -20.39 8.20 7.98
N GLU A 53 -20.39 6.89 8.22
CA GLU A 53 -21.32 6.23 9.14
C GLU A 53 -21.22 6.82 10.56
N LEU A 54 -20.01 6.94 11.11
CA LEU A 54 -19.78 7.52 12.44
C LEU A 54 -20.18 8.98 12.53
N THR A 55 -19.98 9.76 11.47
CA THR A 55 -20.39 11.16 11.39
C THR A 55 -21.92 11.29 11.49
N GLN A 56 -22.66 10.36 10.90
CA GLN A 56 -24.13 10.33 10.99
C GLN A 56 -24.63 9.88 12.37
N ILE A 57 -23.96 8.91 12.99
CA ILE A 57 -24.33 8.39 14.31
C ILE A 57 -24.02 9.43 15.41
N GLY A 58 -22.90 10.15 15.28
CA GLY A 58 -22.34 11.01 16.31
C GLY A 58 -21.80 10.22 17.51
N ASP A 59 -21.09 10.90 18.42
CA ASP A 59 -20.51 10.26 19.61
C ASP A 59 -21.54 9.91 20.70
N LYS A 60 -22.79 10.39 20.57
CA LYS A 60 -23.89 10.22 21.54
C LYS A 60 -23.53 10.57 22.99
N GLY A 61 -22.56 11.48 23.19
CA GLY A 61 -22.04 11.84 24.50
C GLY A 61 -21.13 10.80 25.15
N ASN A 62 -20.74 9.73 24.44
CA ASN A 62 -19.82 8.72 24.93
C ASN A 62 -18.36 9.17 24.70
N ALA A 63 -17.61 9.37 25.79
CA ALA A 63 -16.24 9.86 25.74
C ALA A 63 -15.27 8.90 25.05
N ASP A 64 -15.40 7.59 25.30
CA ASP A 64 -14.54 6.56 24.70
C ASP A 64 -14.78 6.49 23.18
N ALA A 65 -16.05 6.58 22.75
CA ALA A 65 -16.39 6.61 21.33
C ALA A 65 -15.83 7.88 20.65
N ARG A 66 -15.88 9.03 21.33
CA ARG A 66 -15.30 10.28 20.83
C ARG A 66 -13.80 10.15 20.63
N GLU A 67 -13.06 9.64 21.61
CA GLU A 67 -11.60 9.46 21.50
C GLU A 67 -11.23 8.54 20.33
N LEU A 68 -11.98 7.45 20.14
CA LEU A 68 -11.76 6.54 19.01
C LEU A 68 -12.11 7.17 17.65
N ILE A 69 -13.14 8.02 17.59
CA ILE A 69 -13.45 8.79 16.37
C ILE A 69 -12.31 9.76 16.07
N ASP A 70 -11.81 10.47 17.07
CA ASP A 70 -10.71 11.43 16.92
C ASP A 70 -9.41 10.73 16.49
N ASP A 71 -9.07 9.57 17.07
CA ASP A 71 -7.93 8.76 16.63
C ASP A 71 -8.14 8.26 15.19
N ALA A 72 -9.33 7.76 14.85
CA ALA A 72 -9.61 7.33 13.48
C ALA A 72 -9.38 8.46 12.45
N VAL A 73 -9.81 9.68 12.76
CA VAL A 73 -9.58 10.87 11.93
C VAL A 73 -8.09 11.22 11.85
N ALA A 74 -7.38 11.19 12.97
CA ALA A 74 -5.95 11.48 13.00
C ALA A 74 -5.14 10.48 12.15
N GLN A 75 -5.41 9.17 12.31
CA GLN A 75 -4.75 8.13 11.52
C GLN A 75 -5.11 8.22 10.03
N LEU A 76 -6.37 8.51 9.69
CA LEU A 76 -6.79 8.76 8.31
C LEU A 76 -6.00 9.93 7.70
N GLY A 77 -5.83 11.02 8.44
CA GLY A 77 -5.04 12.18 8.01
C GLY A 77 -3.56 11.86 7.78
N GLU A 78 -2.92 11.06 8.65
CA GLU A 78 -1.55 10.61 8.43
C GLU A 78 -1.44 9.67 7.22
N GLY A 79 -2.42 8.78 7.03
CA GLY A 79 -2.51 7.94 5.84
C GLY A 79 -2.63 8.75 4.55
N ASP A 80 -3.45 9.80 4.54
CA ASP A 80 -3.65 10.69 3.39
C ASP A 80 -2.36 11.44 3.02
N LYS A 81 -1.59 11.89 4.03
CA LYS A 81 -0.27 12.50 3.80
C LYS A 81 0.69 11.50 3.15
N LYS A 82 0.73 10.26 3.65
CA LYS A 82 1.60 9.20 3.12
C LYS A 82 1.22 8.76 1.71
N LEU A 83 -0.08 8.64 1.42
CA LEU A 83 -0.58 8.33 0.08
C LEU A 83 -0.14 9.41 -0.92
N LYS A 84 -0.32 10.68 -0.55
CA LYS A 84 0.10 11.82 -1.37
C LYS A 84 1.62 11.81 -1.63
N THR A 85 2.44 11.62 -0.60
CA THR A 85 3.91 11.51 -0.77
C THR A 85 4.25 10.33 -1.69
N GLY A 86 3.61 9.18 -1.52
CA GLY A 86 3.79 8.03 -2.40
C GLY A 86 3.48 8.34 -3.86
N ASP A 87 2.40 9.06 -4.14
CA ASP A 87 2.03 9.51 -5.49
C ASP A 87 3.08 10.48 -6.08
N GLU A 88 3.60 11.39 -5.28
CA GLU A 88 4.67 12.33 -5.68
C GLU A 88 5.98 11.61 -6.00
N GLU A 89 6.37 10.60 -5.21
CA GLU A 89 7.57 9.80 -5.45
C GLU A 89 7.39 8.86 -6.65
N LEU A 90 6.20 8.28 -6.82
CA LEU A 90 5.87 7.47 -8.00
C LEU A 90 6.00 8.29 -9.29
N ALA A 91 5.54 9.55 -9.29
CA ALA A 91 5.68 10.45 -10.43
C ALA A 91 7.13 10.80 -10.77
N LYS A 92 8.05 10.72 -9.80
CA LYS A 92 9.50 10.90 -9.98
C LYS A 92 10.22 9.60 -10.39
N ASN A 93 9.52 8.47 -10.47
CA ASN A 93 10.07 7.11 -10.63
C ASN A 93 10.91 6.63 -9.44
N GLU A 94 10.73 7.22 -8.25
CA GLU A 94 11.38 6.80 -7.01
C GLU A 94 10.62 5.60 -6.40
N PHE A 95 10.60 4.47 -7.12
CA PHE A 95 9.69 3.35 -6.85
C PHE A 95 9.86 2.71 -5.48
N GLN A 96 11.10 2.63 -4.97
CA GLN A 96 11.37 2.09 -3.65
C GLN A 96 10.75 2.97 -2.56
N THR A 97 10.92 4.29 -2.66
CA THR A 97 10.35 5.26 -1.73
C THR A 97 8.82 5.30 -1.85
N ALA A 98 8.28 5.29 -3.07
CA ALA A 98 6.85 5.23 -3.32
C ALA A 98 6.22 3.98 -2.67
N SER A 99 6.82 2.81 -2.87
CA SER A 99 6.38 1.55 -2.25
C SER A 99 6.35 1.63 -0.72
N TYR A 100 7.41 2.18 -0.11
CA TYR A 100 7.45 2.39 1.33
C TYR A 100 6.34 3.32 1.83
N GLU A 101 6.16 4.47 1.17
CA GLU A 101 5.15 5.46 1.57
C GLU A 101 3.72 4.93 1.40
N PHE A 102 3.43 4.19 0.33
CA PHE A 102 2.12 3.53 0.15
C PHE A 102 1.84 2.45 1.19
N ASN A 103 2.85 1.65 1.56
CA ASN A 103 2.71 0.68 2.66
C ASN A 103 2.44 1.40 3.99
N MET A 104 3.12 2.51 4.27
CA MET A 104 2.85 3.33 5.45
C MET A 104 1.42 3.89 5.44
N ALA A 105 0.97 4.42 4.29
CA ALA A 105 -0.40 4.89 4.12
C ALA A 105 -1.42 3.79 4.45
N TRP A 106 -1.22 2.58 3.90
CA TRP A 106 -2.05 1.42 4.20
C TRP A 106 -2.10 1.09 5.71
N GLN A 107 -0.96 1.08 6.40
CA GLN A 107 -0.92 0.81 7.85
C GLN A 107 -1.69 1.85 8.66
N TYR A 108 -1.59 3.14 8.30
CA TYR A 108 -2.36 4.20 8.92
C TYR A 108 -3.86 4.03 8.67
N TYR A 109 -4.27 3.66 7.45
CA TYR A 109 -5.67 3.35 7.17
C TYR A 109 -6.19 2.12 7.94
N VAL A 110 -5.38 1.09 8.15
CA VAL A 110 -5.77 -0.06 9.00
C VAL A 110 -5.98 0.37 10.46
N LYS A 111 -5.13 1.26 10.99
CA LYS A 111 -5.34 1.83 12.34
C LYS A 111 -6.61 2.66 12.40
N ALA A 112 -6.84 3.52 11.40
CA ALA A 112 -8.06 4.32 11.29
C ALA A 112 -9.32 3.45 11.24
N ALA A 113 -9.31 2.38 10.42
CA ALA A 113 -10.40 1.41 10.35
C ALA A 113 -10.66 0.75 11.70
N THR A 114 -9.59 0.36 12.41
CA THR A 114 -9.68 -0.30 13.71
C THR A 114 -10.34 0.61 14.76
N ALA A 115 -9.85 1.85 14.88
CA ALA A 115 -10.42 2.84 15.78
C ALA A 115 -11.88 3.14 15.44
N GLY A 116 -12.19 3.37 14.15
CA GLY A 116 -13.55 3.64 13.69
C GLY A 116 -14.52 2.48 13.93
N LEU A 117 -14.12 1.24 13.63
CA LEU A 117 -14.96 0.06 13.90
C LEU A 117 -15.20 -0.16 15.39
N ASN A 118 -14.20 0.12 16.24
CA ASN A 118 -14.36 0.06 17.69
C ASN A 118 -15.32 1.14 18.20
N ALA A 119 -15.21 2.38 17.69
CA ALA A 119 -16.16 3.44 18.00
C ALA A 119 -17.59 3.03 17.61
N ARG A 120 -17.75 2.49 16.40
CA ARG A 120 -19.05 2.02 15.90
C ARG A 120 -19.64 0.97 16.83
N ARG A 121 -18.84 -0.05 17.20
CA ARG A 121 -19.23 -1.10 18.14
C ARG A 121 -19.74 -0.54 19.47
N ILE A 122 -19.07 0.45 20.03
CA ILE A 122 -19.51 1.10 21.28
C ILE A 122 -20.87 1.80 21.08
N LEU A 123 -21.05 2.49 19.95
CA LEU A 123 -22.23 3.30 19.66
C LEU A 123 -23.46 2.51 19.20
N THR A 124 -23.25 1.31 18.66
CA THR A 124 -24.31 0.43 18.12
C THR A 124 -24.50 -0.87 18.89
N GLY A 125 -23.57 -1.22 19.79
CA GLY A 125 -23.60 -2.47 20.57
C GLY A 125 -23.32 -3.73 19.75
N GLN A 126 -22.67 -3.61 18.58
CA GLN A 126 -22.32 -4.72 17.67
C GLN A 126 -20.87 -5.16 17.80
#